data_AF-A0A378IL09-F1
#
_entry.id   AF-A0A378IL09-F1
#
_cell.length_a   1.000
_cell.length_b   1.000
_cell.length_c   1.000
_cell.angle_alpha   90.00
_cell.angle_beta   90.00
_cell.angle_gamma   90.00
#
_symmetry.space_group_name_H-M   'P 1'
#
loop_
_entity.id
_entity.type
_entity.pdbx_description
1 polymer ?
#
loop_
_entity_poly.entity_id
_entity_poly.type
_entity_poly.pdbx_seq_one_letter_code
_entity_poly.pdbx_strand_id
1 'polypeptide(L)'
;MISLAQLLGFRRSNRVKISHESPGSIDLEIIPDNSDFIREGSGLTTVTGAVGQNTNLTIRGNSSLRIIGNVGSDCKILKEGTGTLTFEGTVATDLELTLYGVGDVTFTQQPSNEVIKSIKNRGSTARIICAGTILPQSRGGYRHHNLGIARQPVPELQEPTPRVLSRLSQDRPPAPPSQSENIVDQYMPLTQEYIDRCHMSKLETIAARMSKLNLTPEEEPLFEGFKDCIMKDYFDDIPVMYDERYYNLSTLLELYKNNKPDPYTRKPLKLASIYSARTLLNNFDDAVLELNKKREATKQNASDHLDEEVQSSELLFRK
;
A
#
# COMPACT_ATOMS: atom_id res chain seq x y z
N MET A 1 -16.19 13.15 26.82
CA MET A 1 -15.78 13.14 25.39
C MET A 1 -14.52 12.30 25.28
N ILE A 2 -14.65 11.11 24.69
CA ILE A 2 -13.55 10.18 24.42
C ILE A 2 -13.02 10.56 23.03
N SER A 3 -11.70 10.78 22.87
CA SER A 3 -11.15 11.17 21.58
C SER A 3 -11.05 9.95 20.64
N LEU A 4 -11.07 10.19 19.33
CA LEU A 4 -11.00 9.17 18.27
C LEU A 4 -9.82 8.18 18.46
N ALA A 5 -8.72 8.62 19.09
CA ALA A 5 -7.57 7.78 19.43
C ALA A 5 -7.86 6.71 20.50
N GLN A 6 -8.82 6.93 21.41
CA GLN A 6 -9.26 5.94 22.39
C GLN A 6 -10.24 4.91 21.80
N LEU A 7 -10.86 5.20 20.65
CA LEU A 7 -11.81 4.30 19.98
C LEU A 7 -11.11 3.22 19.15
N LEU A 8 -9.85 3.44 18.74
CA LEU A 8 -9.10 2.59 17.80
C LEU A 8 -8.16 1.57 18.46
N GLY A 9 -8.25 1.34 19.78
CA GLY A 9 -7.40 0.34 20.44
C GLY A 9 -5.90 0.65 20.43
N PHE A 10 -5.47 1.81 19.92
CA PHE A 10 -4.16 2.38 20.25
C PHE A 10 -4.21 2.72 21.74
N ARG A 11 -3.79 1.77 22.59
CA ARG A 11 -3.26 2.11 23.91
C ARG A 11 -2.38 3.33 23.67
N ARG A 12 -2.59 4.43 24.40
CA ARG A 12 -1.65 5.55 24.41
C ARG A 12 -0.28 4.94 24.65
N SER A 13 0.48 4.85 23.56
CA SER A 13 1.86 4.43 23.59
C SER A 13 2.54 5.52 24.40
N ASN A 14 2.93 5.23 25.64
CA ASN A 14 3.78 6.13 26.43
C ASN A 14 5.20 6.23 25.85
N ARG A 15 5.40 5.78 24.61
CA ARG A 15 6.68 5.84 23.90
C ARG A 15 7.02 7.28 23.59
N VAL A 16 8.29 7.59 23.74
CA VAL A 16 8.82 8.91 23.38
C VAL A 16 8.77 9.02 21.86
N LYS A 17 8.11 10.07 21.36
CA LYS A 17 8.06 10.37 19.93
C LYS A 17 9.17 11.35 19.57
N ILE A 18 10.03 10.96 18.64
CA ILE A 18 11.12 11.79 18.10
C ILE A 18 10.82 12.01 16.62
N SER A 19 10.51 13.25 16.21
CA SER A 19 10.17 13.57 14.81
C SER A 19 11.18 14.55 14.21
N HIS A 20 11.66 14.24 13.01
CA HIS A 20 12.53 15.10 12.23
C HIS A 20 11.99 15.27 10.81
N GLU A 21 11.45 16.45 10.55
CA GLU A 21 10.83 16.82 9.26
C GLU A 21 11.72 17.75 8.43
N SER A 22 12.82 18.23 9.01
CA SER A 22 13.71 19.19 8.35
C SER A 22 14.45 18.54 7.16
N PRO A 23 14.79 19.31 6.11
CA PRO A 23 15.59 18.81 5.00
C PRO A 23 17.06 18.58 5.37
N GLY A 24 17.52 19.05 6.54
CA GLY A 24 18.90 18.93 7.00
C GLY A 24 19.29 17.51 7.41
N SER A 25 20.60 17.24 7.35
CA SER A 25 21.15 16.00 7.89
C SER A 25 21.24 16.06 9.41
N ILE A 26 21.04 14.92 10.06
CA ILE A 26 21.05 14.78 11.53
C ILE A 26 21.89 13.57 11.89
N ASP A 27 22.83 13.75 12.81
CA ASP A 27 23.59 12.65 13.38
C ASP A 27 23.10 12.41 14.82
N LEU A 28 22.76 11.15 15.10
CA LEU A 28 22.32 10.68 16.40
C LEU A 28 23.30 9.62 16.88
N GLU A 29 23.59 9.62 18.18
CA GLU A 29 24.32 8.52 18.80
C GLU A 29 23.37 7.34 19.05
N ILE A 30 22.19 7.60 19.62
CA ILE A 30 21.24 6.56 20.04
C ILE A 30 19.81 6.97 19.67
N ILE A 31 19.03 6.02 19.15
CA ILE A 31 17.57 6.06 19.20
C ILE A 31 17.14 5.22 20.42
N PRO A 32 16.45 5.79 21.42
CA PRO A 32 16.23 5.12 22.70
C PRO A 32 15.21 3.98 22.61
N ASP A 33 15.28 3.06 23.58
CA ASP A 33 14.30 1.99 23.74
C ASP A 33 12.87 2.52 23.86
N ASN A 34 11.90 1.73 23.40
CA ASN A 34 10.48 2.05 23.51
C ASN A 34 10.15 3.44 22.94
N SER A 35 10.68 3.76 21.76
CA SER A 35 10.45 5.04 21.10
C SER A 35 9.80 4.89 19.73
N ASP A 36 9.15 5.97 19.30
CA ASP A 36 8.64 6.12 17.93
C ASP A 36 9.48 7.20 17.25
N PHE A 37 10.37 6.77 16.36
CA PHE A 37 11.23 7.66 15.58
C PHE A 37 10.65 7.87 14.19
N ILE A 38 10.46 9.13 13.81
CA ILE A 38 9.89 9.52 12.52
C ILE A 38 10.86 10.43 11.79
N ARG A 39 11.21 10.05 10.56
CA ARG A 39 11.97 10.86 9.63
C ARG A 39 11.14 11.12 8.38
N GLU A 40 10.88 12.39 8.09
CA GLU A 40 10.16 12.83 6.89
C GLU A 40 10.89 13.99 6.19
N GLY A 41 10.66 14.18 4.89
CA GLY A 41 11.33 15.22 4.10
C GLY A 41 12.39 14.62 3.18
N SER A 42 13.58 15.24 3.11
CA SER A 42 14.63 14.86 2.15
C SER A 42 16.02 14.67 2.74
N GLY A 43 16.20 14.90 4.05
CA GLY A 43 17.53 14.83 4.65
C GLY A 43 17.91 13.41 5.10
N LEU A 44 19.19 13.25 5.44
CA LEU A 44 19.76 12.01 5.92
C LEU A 44 19.82 12.01 7.45
N THR A 45 19.40 10.92 8.08
CA THR A 45 19.74 10.67 9.49
C THR A 45 20.80 9.59 9.57
N THR A 46 21.89 9.86 10.29
CA THR A 46 22.90 8.86 10.64
C THR A 46 22.76 8.47 12.09
N VAL A 47 22.63 7.18 12.40
CA VAL A 47 22.65 6.65 13.77
C VAL A 47 23.97 5.94 13.98
N THR A 48 24.87 6.51 14.78
CA THR A 48 26.25 6.04 14.92
C THR A 48 26.41 4.93 15.98
N GLY A 49 25.62 4.96 17.05
CA GLY A 49 25.74 4.04 18.19
C GLY A 49 24.77 2.87 18.15
N ALA A 50 23.47 3.10 18.37
CA ALA A 50 22.47 2.02 18.38
C ALA A 50 21.02 2.50 18.17
N VAL A 51 20.17 1.59 17.69
CA VAL A 51 18.71 1.68 17.81
C VAL A 51 18.26 0.75 18.93
N GLY A 52 17.59 1.32 19.93
CA GLY A 52 17.09 0.61 21.10
C GLY A 52 15.99 -0.40 20.79
N GLN A 53 15.67 -1.22 21.79
CA GLN A 53 14.67 -2.27 21.70
C GLN A 53 13.24 -1.71 21.59
N ASN A 54 12.35 -2.47 20.97
CA ASN A 54 10.93 -2.15 20.85
C ASN A 54 10.68 -0.76 20.22
N THR A 55 11.53 -0.39 19.26
CA THR A 55 11.50 0.91 18.57
C THR A 55 10.73 0.79 17.27
N ASN A 56 9.85 1.78 17.00
CA ASN A 56 9.22 1.93 15.70
C ASN A 56 9.95 3.01 14.91
N LEU A 57 10.45 2.67 13.73
CA LEU A 57 11.11 3.60 12.82
C LEU A 57 10.21 3.83 11.61
N THR A 58 9.83 5.08 11.36
CA THR A 58 9.06 5.47 10.17
C THR A 58 9.88 6.43 9.33
N ILE A 59 10.22 6.03 8.11
CA ILE A 59 11.00 6.82 7.14
C ILE A 59 10.09 7.13 5.96
N ARG A 60 9.81 8.40 5.69
CA ARG A 60 8.90 8.82 4.61
C ARG A 60 9.53 9.82 3.65
N GLY A 61 8.94 9.89 2.46
CA GLY A 61 9.31 10.86 1.42
C GLY A 61 10.65 10.50 0.78
N ASN A 62 11.56 11.47 0.72
CA ASN A 62 12.89 11.28 0.15
C ASN A 62 13.97 11.16 1.24
N SER A 63 13.54 11.08 2.51
CA SER A 63 14.45 11.01 3.64
C SER A 63 15.17 9.68 3.70
N SER A 64 16.44 9.71 4.09
CA SER A 64 17.28 8.52 4.18
C SER A 64 17.68 8.26 5.62
N LEU A 65 17.84 6.99 5.97
CA LEU A 65 18.33 6.57 7.28
C LEU A 65 19.53 5.65 7.08
N ARG A 66 20.64 5.99 7.72
CA ARG A 66 21.86 5.17 7.77
C ARG A 66 22.14 4.80 9.21
N ILE A 67 22.06 3.52 9.54
CA ILE A 67 22.29 2.98 10.88
C ILE A 67 23.65 2.29 10.85
N ILE A 68 24.66 2.94 11.43
CA ILE A 68 25.99 2.37 11.59
C ILE A 68 26.02 1.43 12.80
N GLY A 69 25.28 1.80 13.83
CA GLY A 69 25.08 1.03 15.05
C GLY A 69 24.26 -0.26 14.89
N ASN A 70 24.10 -0.99 15.99
CA ASN A 70 23.26 -2.18 16.02
C ASN A 70 21.78 -1.82 16.18
N VAL A 71 20.90 -2.66 15.63
CA VAL A 71 19.44 -2.55 15.81
C VAL A 71 18.98 -3.60 16.82
N GLY A 72 18.35 -3.13 17.90
CA GLY A 72 17.81 -3.95 18.97
C GLY A 72 16.61 -4.82 18.57
N SER A 73 16.16 -5.67 19.51
CA SER A 73 15.03 -6.57 19.34
C SER A 73 13.69 -5.85 19.27
N ASP A 74 12.67 -6.52 18.75
CA ASP A 74 11.28 -6.04 18.59
C ASP A 74 11.16 -4.73 17.78
N CYS A 75 12.16 -4.43 16.95
CA CYS A 75 12.14 -3.25 16.10
C CYS A 75 11.21 -3.44 14.90
N LYS A 76 10.41 -2.40 14.62
CA LYS A 76 9.54 -2.35 13.45
C LYS A 76 9.89 -1.16 12.59
N ILE A 77 10.22 -1.41 11.34
CA ILE A 77 10.65 -0.38 10.40
C ILE A 77 9.65 -0.29 9.25
N LEU A 78 9.09 0.89 9.09
CA LEU A 78 8.26 1.27 7.96
C LEU A 78 9.06 2.25 7.09
N LYS A 79 9.33 1.85 5.85
CA LYS A 79 10.01 2.70 4.88
C LYS A 79 9.07 2.98 3.72
N GLU A 80 8.80 4.26 3.49
CA GLU A 80 7.91 4.79 2.47
C GLU A 80 8.62 5.87 1.63
N GLY A 81 8.42 5.85 0.31
CA GLY A 81 8.97 6.87 -0.58
C GLY A 81 10.31 6.45 -1.20
N THR A 82 11.12 7.41 -1.65
CA THR A 82 12.29 7.18 -2.53
C THR A 82 13.64 7.12 -1.82
N GLY A 83 13.69 7.55 -0.55
CA GLY A 83 14.93 7.59 0.21
C GLY A 83 15.51 6.21 0.49
N THR A 84 16.72 6.17 1.05
CA THR A 84 17.48 4.94 1.28
C THR A 84 17.46 4.53 2.74
N LEU A 85 17.52 3.23 2.99
CA LEU A 85 17.69 2.67 4.34
C LEU A 85 18.92 1.77 4.33
N THR A 86 19.92 2.10 5.14
CA THR A 86 21.18 1.36 5.20
C THR A 86 21.47 0.88 6.60
N PHE A 87 21.81 -0.40 6.74
CA PHE A 87 22.26 -1.05 7.97
C PHE A 87 23.73 -1.46 7.81
N GLU A 88 24.61 -0.83 8.57
CA GLU A 88 26.03 -1.19 8.63
C GLU A 88 26.35 -2.09 9.82
N GLY A 89 25.64 -1.90 10.94
CA GLY A 89 25.71 -2.77 12.11
C GLY A 89 24.83 -4.02 12.00
N THR A 90 24.87 -4.84 13.07
CA THR A 90 24.04 -6.05 13.14
C THR A 90 22.59 -5.69 13.43
N VAL A 91 21.65 -6.44 12.85
CA VAL A 91 20.22 -6.32 13.13
C VAL A 91 19.74 -7.51 13.95
N ALA A 92 18.88 -7.28 14.94
CA ALA A 92 18.25 -8.35 15.68
C ALA A 92 17.42 -9.28 14.78
N THR A 93 17.31 -10.55 15.16
CA THR A 93 16.70 -11.62 14.35
C THR A 93 15.20 -11.45 14.13
N ASP A 94 14.56 -10.66 14.98
CA ASP A 94 13.11 -10.39 15.03
C ASP A 94 12.73 -9.04 14.40
N LEU A 95 13.67 -8.36 13.74
CA LEU A 95 13.40 -7.13 13.00
C LEU A 95 12.27 -7.34 11.98
N GLU A 96 11.24 -6.50 12.04
CA GLU A 96 10.19 -6.44 11.02
C GLU A 96 10.40 -5.25 10.08
N LEU A 97 10.44 -5.50 8.77
CA LEU A 97 10.60 -4.47 7.76
C LEU A 97 9.43 -4.44 6.78
N THR A 98 8.75 -3.31 6.69
CA THR A 98 7.68 -3.09 5.70
C THR A 98 8.05 -1.99 4.74
N LEU A 99 7.98 -2.28 3.43
CA LEU A 99 8.43 -1.40 2.36
C LEU A 99 7.28 -0.96 1.47
N TYR A 100 7.18 0.35 1.29
CA TYR A 100 6.31 1.05 0.35
C TYR A 100 7.17 2.01 -0.50
N GLY A 101 6.96 2.09 -1.82
CA GLY A 101 7.69 3.03 -2.69
C GLY A 101 8.98 2.47 -3.31
N VAL A 102 10.01 3.32 -3.47
CA VAL A 102 11.16 3.10 -4.39
C VAL A 102 12.48 3.34 -3.66
N GLY A 103 13.62 2.85 -4.12
CA GLY A 103 14.92 3.15 -3.49
C GLY A 103 15.41 2.07 -2.53
N ASP A 104 16.71 2.08 -2.28
CA ASP A 104 17.40 0.87 -1.84
C ASP A 104 17.35 0.66 -0.32
N VAL A 105 17.18 -0.60 0.07
CA VAL A 105 17.42 -1.08 1.42
C VAL A 105 18.70 -1.91 1.39
N THR A 106 19.71 -1.49 2.12
CA THR A 106 21.02 -2.15 2.10
C THR A 106 21.37 -2.66 3.49
N PHE A 107 21.57 -3.97 3.61
CA PHE A 107 22.25 -4.61 4.71
C PHE A 107 23.69 -4.88 4.24
N THR A 108 24.67 -4.22 4.85
CA THR A 108 26.08 -4.44 4.51
C THR A 108 26.58 -5.82 4.94
N GLN A 109 25.98 -6.37 6.00
CA GLN A 109 26.17 -7.73 6.48
C GLN A 109 24.95 -8.59 6.13
N GLN A 110 25.10 -9.91 6.13
CA GLN A 110 24.00 -10.82 5.87
C GLN A 110 23.04 -10.85 7.09
N PRO A 111 21.78 -10.39 6.97
CA PRO A 111 20.81 -10.52 8.05
C PRO A 111 20.36 -11.97 8.22
N SER A 112 19.72 -12.29 9.35
CA SER A 112 19.21 -13.64 9.58
C SER A 112 18.07 -13.99 8.62
N ASN A 113 17.79 -15.29 8.45
CA ASN A 113 16.73 -15.76 7.57
C ASN A 113 15.34 -15.31 8.03
N GLU A 114 15.16 -15.14 9.34
CA GLU A 114 13.94 -14.64 9.96
C GLU A 114 13.66 -13.19 9.54
N VAL A 115 14.69 -12.33 9.57
CA VAL A 115 14.61 -10.96 9.07
C VAL A 115 14.28 -10.94 7.58
N ILE A 116 14.92 -11.78 6.76
CA ILE A 116 14.62 -11.85 5.32
C ILE A 116 13.17 -12.24 5.06
N LYS A 117 12.64 -13.22 5.82
CA LYS A 117 11.25 -13.66 5.72
C LYS A 117 10.26 -12.63 6.25
N SER A 118 10.67 -11.77 7.19
CA SER A 118 9.82 -10.73 7.77
C SER A 118 9.62 -9.54 6.81
N ILE A 119 10.49 -9.39 5.79
CA ILE A 119 10.39 -8.27 4.84
C ILE A 119 9.09 -8.34 4.04
N LYS A 120 8.20 -7.39 4.31
CA LYS A 120 6.94 -7.20 3.60
C LYS A 120 7.13 -6.15 2.51
N ASN A 121 7.33 -6.59 1.27
CA ASN A 121 7.33 -5.70 0.10
C ASN A 121 5.89 -5.47 -0.38
N ARG A 122 5.26 -4.38 0.06
CA ARG A 122 3.86 -4.06 -0.23
C ARG A 122 3.77 -3.01 -1.34
N GLY A 123 3.94 -3.45 -2.59
CA GLY A 123 3.87 -2.57 -3.77
C GLY A 123 5.11 -1.69 -3.95
N SER A 124 6.26 -2.13 -3.44
CA SER A 124 7.53 -1.44 -3.56
C SER A 124 8.42 -2.04 -4.66
N THR A 125 9.11 -1.19 -5.41
CA THR A 125 10.20 -1.60 -6.31
C THR A 125 11.57 -1.41 -5.66
N ALA A 126 11.62 -1.23 -4.34
CA ALA A 126 12.85 -1.11 -3.57
C ALA A 126 13.74 -2.35 -3.79
N ARG A 127 15.00 -2.12 -4.15
CA ARG A 127 15.99 -3.20 -4.18
C ARG A 127 16.43 -3.46 -2.75
N ILE A 128 16.40 -4.73 -2.36
CA ILE A 128 16.94 -5.15 -1.08
C ILE A 128 18.29 -5.78 -1.37
N ILE A 129 19.35 -5.22 -0.80
CA ILE A 129 20.74 -5.64 -1.00
C ILE A 129 21.22 -6.19 0.34
N CYS A 130 21.63 -7.45 0.37
CA CYS A 130 22.18 -8.11 1.55
C CYS A 130 23.60 -8.56 1.23
N ALA A 131 24.58 -8.06 1.98
CA ALA A 131 26.01 -8.35 1.79
C ALA A 131 26.45 -8.21 0.32
N GLY A 132 26.02 -7.13 -0.35
CA GLY A 132 26.33 -6.86 -1.75
C GLY A 132 25.51 -7.66 -2.77
N THR A 133 24.65 -8.58 -2.35
CA THR A 133 23.79 -9.38 -3.23
C THR A 133 22.37 -8.84 -3.22
N ILE A 134 21.77 -8.66 -4.40
CA ILE A 134 20.36 -8.27 -4.51
C ILE A 134 19.50 -9.47 -4.18
N LEU A 135 18.64 -9.36 -3.17
CA LEU A 135 17.66 -10.39 -2.86
C LEU A 135 16.63 -10.48 -4.00
N PRO A 136 16.37 -11.70 -4.52
CA PRO A 136 15.33 -11.89 -5.52
C PRO A 136 13.99 -11.54 -4.91
N GLN A 137 13.33 -10.51 -5.44
CA GLN A 137 11.99 -10.15 -5.01
C GLN A 137 11.07 -11.34 -5.29
N SER A 138 10.41 -11.87 -4.25
CA SER A 138 9.33 -12.85 -4.42
C SER A 138 8.23 -12.20 -5.25
N ARG A 139 8.19 -12.52 -6.55
CA ARG A 139 7.07 -12.13 -7.41
C ARG A 139 5.85 -12.87 -6.91
N GLY A 140 5.06 -12.23 -6.06
CA GLY A 140 3.66 -12.60 -5.86
C GLY A 140 3.01 -12.64 -7.23
N GLY A 141 2.59 -13.83 -7.65
CA GLY A 141 2.25 -14.15 -9.03
C GLY A 141 1.08 -13.33 -9.55
N TYR A 142 1.27 -12.71 -10.71
CA TYR A 142 0.34 -12.73 -11.84
C TYR A 142 1.17 -12.42 -13.08
N ARG A 143 1.62 -13.47 -13.78
CA ARG A 143 2.09 -13.35 -15.16
C ARG A 143 0.82 -13.26 -16.01
N HIS A 144 0.54 -12.10 -16.60
CA HIS A 144 -0.42 -12.04 -17.68
C HIS A 144 0.06 -12.94 -18.82
N HIS A 145 -0.64 -14.06 -19.01
CA HIS A 145 -0.56 -14.83 -20.23
C HIS A 145 -1.23 -14.01 -21.33
N ASN A 146 -0.43 -13.43 -22.24
CA ASN A 146 -0.94 -12.86 -23.47
C ASN A 146 -1.33 -14.01 -24.40
N LEU A 147 -2.61 -14.39 -24.40
CA LEU A 147 -3.19 -15.19 -25.47
C LEU A 147 -3.50 -14.29 -26.66
N GLY A 148 -2.57 -14.32 -27.62
CA GLY A 148 -2.81 -14.28 -29.07
C GLY A 148 -3.76 -13.22 -29.66
N ILE A 149 -3.17 -12.23 -30.34
CA ILE A 149 -3.50 -12.03 -31.76
C ILE A 149 -2.18 -12.02 -32.53
N ALA A 150 -2.01 -13.09 -33.31
CA ALA A 150 -1.00 -13.18 -34.34
C ALA A 150 -1.36 -12.24 -35.51
N ARG A 151 -0.48 -11.28 -35.79
CA ARG A 151 -0.15 -10.90 -37.17
C ARG A 151 1.37 -10.80 -37.25
N GLN A 152 1.94 -11.73 -37.97
CA GLN A 152 3.36 -11.83 -38.29
C GLN A 152 3.60 -11.26 -39.71
N PRO A 153 4.83 -11.21 -40.25
CA PRO A 153 5.63 -10.00 -40.37
C PRO A 153 6.06 -9.70 -41.83
N VAL A 154 6.61 -8.51 -42.12
CA VAL A 154 7.58 -8.33 -43.23
C VAL A 154 8.62 -7.25 -42.82
N PRO A 155 9.90 -7.41 -43.21
CA PRO A 155 11.09 -6.87 -42.53
C PRO A 155 11.86 -5.82 -43.37
N GLU A 156 13.10 -5.54 -42.94
CA GLU A 156 14.18 -4.78 -43.59
C GLU A 156 14.16 -3.26 -43.35
N LEU A 157 15.25 -2.53 -43.11
CA LEU A 157 16.72 -2.72 -43.02
C LEU A 157 17.14 -1.38 -42.32
N GLN A 158 18.07 -1.26 -41.38
CA GLN A 158 19.52 -1.28 -41.53
C GLN A 158 20.11 -0.71 -40.21
N GLU A 159 21.17 -1.35 -39.71
CA GLU A 159 22.05 -0.85 -38.65
C GLU A 159 22.94 0.34 -39.16
N PRO A 160 24.08 0.68 -38.52
CA PRO A 160 24.23 1.52 -37.33
C PRO A 160 25.17 2.72 -37.62
N THR A 161 25.24 3.75 -36.76
CA THR A 161 26.52 4.24 -36.16
C THR A 161 26.36 5.50 -35.28
N PRO A 162 27.26 5.68 -34.30
CA PRO A 162 27.28 6.78 -33.35
C PRO A 162 28.19 7.93 -33.81
N ARG A 163 27.86 9.16 -33.42
CA ARG A 163 28.63 10.43 -33.37
C ARG A 163 27.55 11.53 -33.45
N VAL A 164 27.38 12.45 -32.53
CA VAL A 164 28.32 13.54 -32.20
C VAL A 164 27.88 14.13 -30.85
N LEU A 165 28.72 13.96 -29.82
CA LEU A 165 28.88 14.95 -28.75
C LEU A 165 29.48 16.21 -29.36
N SER A 166 29.01 17.37 -28.92
CA SER A 166 29.50 18.75 -29.22
C SER A 166 28.60 19.57 -30.15
N ARG A 167 27.53 20.15 -29.58
CA ARG A 167 27.14 21.56 -29.81
C ARG A 167 26.38 22.08 -28.57
N LEU A 168 27.10 22.22 -27.46
CA LEU A 168 26.68 22.96 -26.28
C LEU A 168 27.31 24.35 -26.38
N SER A 169 26.61 25.32 -26.97
CA SER A 169 26.68 26.75 -26.65
C SER A 169 25.89 27.57 -27.67
N GLN A 170 25.09 28.52 -27.16
CA GLN A 170 24.34 29.57 -27.86
C GLN A 170 23.02 29.14 -28.52
N ASP A 171 21.94 29.13 -27.72
CA ASP A 171 20.93 30.20 -27.76
C ASP A 171 19.78 29.83 -26.82
N ARG A 172 19.51 30.73 -25.86
CA ARG A 172 18.45 30.60 -24.86
C ARG A 172 17.18 31.25 -25.43
N PRO A 173 16.11 30.51 -25.74
CA PRO A 173 14.81 31.13 -25.94
C PRO A 173 14.31 31.69 -24.59
N PRO A 174 13.72 32.89 -24.56
CA PRO A 174 13.09 33.41 -23.35
C PRO A 174 11.95 32.47 -22.92
N ALA A 175 11.84 32.25 -21.61
CA ALA A 175 10.76 31.47 -21.03
C ALA A 175 9.40 32.06 -21.46
N PRO A 176 8.40 31.24 -21.84
CA PRO A 176 7.07 31.74 -22.09
C PRO A 176 6.48 32.35 -20.80
N PRO A 177 5.71 33.45 -20.91
CA PRO A 177 5.12 34.11 -19.76
C PRO A 177 4.14 33.19 -19.04
N SER A 178 4.26 33.16 -17.71
CA SER A 178 3.34 32.52 -16.78
C SER A 178 1.95 33.17 -16.89
N GLN A 179 1.05 32.55 -17.66
CA GLN A 179 -0.38 32.81 -17.55
C GLN A 179 -0.93 31.91 -16.45
N SER A 180 -1.11 32.49 -15.27
CA SER A 180 -1.91 31.91 -14.19
C SER A 180 -3.40 32.05 -14.56
N GLU A 181 -3.93 31.08 -15.31
CA GLU A 181 -5.37 30.85 -15.30
C GLU A 181 -5.73 30.17 -13.97
N ASN A 182 -6.43 30.89 -13.10
CA ASN A 182 -7.11 30.32 -11.94
C ASN A 182 -8.25 29.41 -12.43
N ILE A 183 -7.93 28.22 -12.94
CA ILE A 183 -8.90 27.15 -13.08
C ILE A 183 -9.13 26.63 -11.66
N VAL A 184 -10.28 26.97 -11.08
CA VAL A 184 -10.73 26.37 -9.83
C VAL A 184 -10.95 24.89 -10.13
N ASP A 185 -10.05 24.03 -9.67
CA ASP A 185 -10.20 22.58 -9.78
C ASP A 185 -11.43 22.16 -8.97
N GLN A 186 -12.40 21.56 -9.65
CA GLN A 186 -13.70 21.16 -9.10
C GLN A 186 -14.06 19.76 -9.62
N TYR A 187 -14.89 19.06 -8.87
CA TYR A 187 -15.44 17.79 -9.32
C TYR A 187 -16.25 17.94 -10.60
N MET A 188 -16.27 16.88 -11.41
CA MET A 188 -17.26 16.77 -12.47
C MET A 188 -18.68 16.77 -11.87
N PRO A 189 -19.68 17.41 -12.49
CA PRO A 189 -21.04 17.53 -11.94
C PRO A 189 -21.66 16.19 -11.52
N LEU A 190 -21.45 15.14 -12.30
CA LEU A 190 -21.94 13.79 -11.99
C LEU A 190 -21.24 13.17 -10.76
N THR A 191 -19.95 13.46 -10.56
CA THR A 191 -19.21 13.03 -9.37
C THR A 191 -19.70 13.79 -8.14
N GLN A 192 -19.93 15.10 -8.27
CA GLN A 192 -20.48 15.91 -7.19
C GLN A 192 -21.87 15.41 -6.77
N GLU A 193 -22.78 15.18 -7.72
CA GLU A 193 -24.12 14.65 -7.45
C GLU A 193 -24.06 13.29 -6.73
N TYR A 194 -23.12 12.43 -7.12
CA TYR A 194 -22.89 11.15 -6.45
C TYR A 194 -22.45 11.33 -4.99
N ILE A 195 -21.48 12.21 -4.74
CA ILE A 195 -20.99 12.51 -3.38
C ILE A 195 -22.11 13.08 -2.52
N ASP A 196 -22.84 14.07 -3.04
CA ASP A 196 -23.96 14.71 -2.34
C ASP A 196 -25.05 13.69 -1.98
N ARG A 197 -25.40 12.81 -2.93
CA ARG A 197 -26.36 11.73 -2.69
C ARG A 197 -25.89 10.79 -1.59
N CYS A 198 -24.61 10.39 -1.57
CA CYS A 198 -24.08 9.52 -0.53
C CYS A 198 -24.16 10.18 0.86
N HIS A 199 -23.88 11.48 0.95
CA HIS A 199 -24.03 12.24 2.20
C HIS A 199 -25.50 12.37 2.63
N MET A 200 -26.41 12.69 1.71
CA MET A 200 -27.84 12.87 2.03
C MET A 200 -28.53 11.55 2.39
N SER A 201 -28.21 10.47 1.70
CA SER A 201 -28.84 9.17 1.88
C SER A 201 -28.31 8.40 3.09
N LYS A 202 -27.26 8.88 3.77
CA LYS A 202 -26.58 8.19 4.89
C LYS A 202 -26.35 6.70 4.56
N LEU A 203 -25.85 6.44 3.35
CA LEU A 203 -25.62 5.08 2.89
C LEU A 203 -24.68 4.37 3.86
N GLU A 204 -25.03 3.13 4.18
CA GLU A 204 -24.17 2.29 5.00
C GLU A 204 -22.87 2.00 4.24
N THR A 205 -21.74 2.16 4.92
CA THR A 205 -20.40 1.98 4.32
C THR A 205 -20.14 0.51 4.03
N ILE A 206 -19.23 0.23 3.08
CA ILE A 206 -18.83 -1.14 2.75
C ILE A 206 -18.27 -1.83 4.00
N ALA A 207 -17.45 -1.15 4.80
CA ALA A 207 -16.92 -1.68 6.06
C ALA A 207 -18.03 -2.09 7.05
N ALA A 208 -19.05 -1.25 7.23
CA ALA A 208 -20.18 -1.56 8.11
C ALA A 208 -20.97 -2.77 7.59
N ARG A 209 -21.24 -2.83 6.28
CA ARG A 209 -21.91 -3.98 5.66
C ARG A 209 -21.09 -5.27 5.81
N MET A 210 -19.78 -5.21 5.60
CA MET A 210 -18.85 -6.33 5.79
C MET A 210 -18.87 -6.87 7.21
N SER A 211 -18.90 -6.00 8.22
CA SER A 211 -18.99 -6.42 9.63
C SER A 211 -20.25 -7.23 9.95
N LYS A 212 -21.35 -6.99 9.23
CA LYS A 212 -22.62 -7.71 9.40
C LYS A 212 -22.65 -9.09 8.73
N LEU A 213 -21.78 -9.33 7.75
CA LEU A 213 -21.78 -10.58 6.97
C LEU A 213 -21.18 -11.76 7.73
N ASN A 214 -20.40 -11.51 8.79
CA ASN A 214 -19.70 -12.52 9.60
C ASN A 214 -19.01 -13.57 8.71
N LEU A 215 -18.07 -13.11 7.89
CA LEU A 215 -17.42 -13.96 6.89
C LEU A 215 -16.55 -15.04 7.55
N THR A 216 -16.52 -16.22 6.95
CA THR A 216 -15.50 -17.22 7.25
C THR A 216 -14.23 -16.94 6.43
N PRO A 217 -13.06 -17.48 6.82
CA PRO A 217 -11.81 -17.31 6.07
C PRO A 217 -11.88 -17.76 4.60
N GLU A 218 -12.79 -18.69 4.28
CA GLU A 218 -13.01 -19.19 2.92
C GLU A 218 -13.85 -18.22 2.07
N GLU A 219 -14.63 -17.35 2.72
CA GLU A 219 -15.51 -16.38 2.07
C GLU A 219 -14.83 -15.01 1.89
N GLU A 220 -13.83 -14.69 2.72
CA GLU A 220 -13.05 -13.44 2.64
C GLU A 220 -12.50 -13.10 1.24
N PRO A 221 -11.98 -14.04 0.44
CA PRO A 221 -11.44 -13.75 -0.88
C PRO A 221 -12.46 -13.13 -1.86
N LEU A 222 -13.76 -13.38 -1.67
CA LEU A 222 -14.82 -12.80 -2.50
C LEU A 222 -14.89 -11.27 -2.37
N PHE A 223 -14.37 -10.74 -1.27
CA PHE A 223 -14.50 -9.33 -0.94
C PHE A 223 -13.18 -8.55 -1.01
N GLU A 224 -12.07 -9.18 -1.43
CA GLU A 224 -10.75 -8.52 -1.50
C GLU A 224 -10.75 -7.27 -2.40
N GLY A 225 -11.57 -7.27 -3.46
CA GLY A 225 -11.73 -6.15 -4.38
C GLY A 225 -12.41 -4.91 -3.79
N PHE A 226 -12.99 -5.01 -2.59
CA PHE A 226 -13.68 -3.91 -1.90
C PHE A 226 -12.86 -3.29 -0.77
N LYS A 227 -11.53 -3.45 -0.83
CA LYS A 227 -10.59 -2.81 0.09
C LYS A 227 -10.01 -1.54 -0.54
N ASP A 228 -9.88 -0.51 0.27
CA ASP A 228 -9.19 0.71 -0.09
C ASP A 228 -7.74 0.39 -0.46
N CYS A 229 -7.29 0.92 -1.59
CA CYS A 229 -5.98 0.55 -2.08
C CYS A 229 -4.84 1.07 -1.19
N ILE A 230 -5.05 2.13 -0.41
CA ILE A 230 -4.08 2.72 0.53
C ILE A 230 -4.23 2.08 1.92
N MET A 231 -5.42 2.13 2.51
CA MET A 231 -5.68 1.64 3.88
C MET A 231 -5.67 0.12 3.98
N LYS A 232 -5.94 -0.60 2.87
CA LYS A 232 -6.13 -2.06 2.82
C LYS A 232 -7.28 -2.58 3.69
N ASP A 233 -8.08 -1.69 4.24
CA ASP A 233 -9.32 -1.97 4.93
C ASP A 233 -10.51 -1.74 3.99
N TYR A 234 -11.66 -2.31 4.34
CA TYR A 234 -12.90 -2.06 3.62
C TYR A 234 -13.28 -0.58 3.68
N PHE A 235 -13.88 -0.05 2.61
CA PHE A 235 -14.24 1.37 2.55
C PHE A 235 -15.17 1.76 3.70
N ASP A 236 -14.67 2.63 4.58
CA ASP A 236 -15.35 3.21 5.73
C ASP A 236 -15.90 4.62 5.43
N ASP A 237 -15.72 5.09 4.20
CA ASP A 237 -16.23 6.35 3.66
C ASP A 237 -16.81 6.13 2.24
N ILE A 238 -17.15 7.21 1.53
CA ILE A 238 -17.61 7.21 0.15
C ILE A 238 -16.47 6.70 -0.76
N PRO A 239 -16.63 5.54 -1.43
CA PRO A 239 -15.65 5.09 -2.39
C PRO A 239 -15.69 5.97 -3.64
N VAL A 240 -14.53 6.34 -4.16
CA VAL A 240 -14.37 7.08 -5.40
C VAL A 240 -13.27 6.45 -6.24
N MET A 241 -13.36 6.63 -7.56
CA MET A 241 -12.38 6.11 -8.50
C MET A 241 -11.44 7.21 -8.98
N TYR A 242 -10.15 6.93 -8.98
CA TYR A 242 -9.11 7.79 -9.56
C TYR A 242 -8.08 6.92 -10.29
N ASP A 243 -7.77 7.25 -11.54
CA ASP A 243 -6.85 6.50 -12.42
C ASP A 243 -7.02 4.95 -12.29
N GLU A 244 -8.26 4.49 -12.51
CA GLU A 244 -8.69 3.06 -12.48
C GLU A 244 -8.65 2.36 -11.11
N ARG A 245 -8.44 3.10 -10.01
CA ARG A 245 -8.37 2.54 -8.65
C ARG A 245 -9.41 3.16 -7.73
N TYR A 246 -9.79 2.40 -6.71
CA TYR A 246 -10.77 2.84 -5.72
C TYR A 246 -10.09 3.33 -4.43
N TYR A 247 -10.60 4.45 -3.93
CA TYR A 247 -10.13 5.15 -2.74
C TYR A 247 -11.31 5.60 -1.89
N ASN A 248 -11.11 5.71 -0.58
CA ASN A 248 -11.93 6.52 0.30
C ASN A 248 -11.80 7.99 -0.12
N LEU A 249 -12.95 8.66 -0.25
CA LEU A 249 -13.00 10.08 -0.62
C LEU A 249 -12.19 10.96 0.34
N SER A 250 -12.33 10.74 1.65
CA SER A 250 -11.55 11.44 2.69
C SER A 250 -10.04 11.28 2.50
N THR A 251 -9.58 10.06 2.22
CA THR A 251 -8.15 9.78 1.95
C THR A 251 -7.66 10.53 0.71
N LEU A 252 -8.44 10.50 -0.37
CA LEU A 252 -8.05 11.18 -1.62
C LEU A 252 -8.08 12.72 -1.46
N LEU A 253 -9.06 13.25 -0.71
CA LEU A 253 -9.17 14.66 -0.37
C LEU A 253 -8.03 15.15 0.52
N GLU A 254 -7.59 14.34 1.48
CA GLU A 254 -6.45 14.65 2.32
C GLU A 254 -5.16 14.76 1.48
N LEU A 255 -4.96 13.84 0.54
CA LEU A 255 -3.83 13.92 -0.38
C LEU A 255 -3.92 15.17 -1.27
N TYR A 256 -5.09 15.47 -1.82
CA TYR A 256 -5.32 16.65 -2.65
C TYR A 256 -5.05 17.96 -1.89
N LYS A 257 -5.62 18.13 -0.69
CA LYS A 257 -5.41 19.32 0.16
C LYS A 257 -3.95 19.55 0.53
N ASN A 258 -3.20 18.46 0.68
CA ASN A 258 -1.78 18.51 1.02
C ASN A 258 -0.86 18.61 -0.22
N ASN A 259 -1.41 18.84 -1.42
CA ASN A 259 -0.68 18.84 -2.70
C ASN A 259 0.18 17.57 -2.90
N LYS A 260 -0.25 16.44 -2.33
CA LYS A 260 0.42 15.16 -2.47
C LYS A 260 -0.06 14.50 -3.78
N PRO A 261 0.85 13.98 -4.62
CA PRO A 261 0.46 13.25 -5.81
C PRO A 261 -0.21 11.92 -5.41
N ASP A 262 -0.96 11.34 -6.35
CA ASP A 262 -1.51 10.01 -6.16
C ASP A 262 -0.40 8.99 -5.84
N PRO A 263 -0.58 8.09 -4.84
CA PRO A 263 0.48 7.19 -4.38
C PRO A 263 0.98 6.22 -5.45
N TYR A 264 0.18 5.95 -6.48
CA TYR A 264 0.46 4.94 -7.49
C TYR A 264 0.97 5.54 -8.79
N THR A 265 0.29 6.55 -9.30
CA THR A 265 0.53 7.17 -10.60
C THR A 265 1.52 8.32 -10.52
N ARG A 266 1.74 8.85 -9.31
CA ARG A 266 2.62 9.99 -9.03
C ARG A 266 2.21 11.28 -9.73
N LYS A 267 1.01 11.32 -10.32
CA LYS A 267 0.45 12.52 -10.93
C LYS A 267 -0.17 13.41 -9.85
N PRO A 268 -0.15 14.74 -10.04
CA PRO A 268 -0.92 15.65 -9.21
C PRO A 268 -2.40 15.22 -9.24
N LEU A 269 -3.00 15.14 -8.05
CA LEU A 269 -4.42 14.90 -7.93
C LEU A 269 -5.19 16.07 -8.54
N LYS A 270 -6.22 15.74 -9.31
CA LYS A 270 -7.16 16.70 -9.89
C LYS A 270 -8.56 16.26 -9.52
N LEU A 271 -9.35 17.14 -8.93
CA LEU A 271 -10.73 16.86 -8.53
C LEU A 271 -11.58 16.49 -9.76
N ALA A 272 -11.32 17.12 -10.91
CA ALA A 272 -11.98 16.79 -12.16
C ALA A 272 -11.73 15.36 -12.65
N SER A 273 -10.66 14.70 -12.17
CA SER A 273 -10.30 13.32 -12.52
C SER A 273 -10.79 12.30 -11.49
N ILE A 274 -11.58 12.72 -10.51
CA ILE A 274 -12.25 11.85 -9.56
C ILE A 274 -13.62 11.46 -10.14
N TYR A 275 -13.89 10.16 -10.18
CA TYR A 275 -15.11 9.58 -10.73
C TYR A 275 -15.90 8.83 -9.66
N SER A 276 -17.22 8.71 -9.87
CA SER A 276 -18.08 7.92 -8.98
C SER A 276 -17.66 6.44 -8.95
N ALA A 277 -17.65 5.81 -7.78
CA ALA A 277 -17.44 4.36 -7.65
C ALA A 277 -18.77 3.58 -7.62
N ARG A 278 -19.78 4.03 -8.36
CA ARG A 278 -21.11 3.39 -8.38
C ARG A 278 -21.03 1.92 -8.81
N THR A 279 -20.17 1.62 -9.76
CA THR A 279 -19.92 0.24 -10.22
C THR A 279 -19.36 -0.64 -9.10
N LEU A 280 -18.48 -0.11 -8.24
CA LEU A 280 -17.95 -0.85 -7.09
C LEU A 280 -19.07 -1.21 -6.11
N LEU A 281 -19.98 -0.28 -5.83
CA LEU A 281 -21.11 -0.53 -4.93
C LEU A 281 -22.08 -1.58 -5.51
N ASN A 282 -22.36 -1.52 -6.81
CA ASN A 282 -23.18 -2.55 -7.47
C ASN A 282 -22.51 -3.93 -7.41
N ASN A 283 -21.21 -4.00 -7.71
CA ASN A 283 -20.45 -5.25 -7.64
C ASN A 283 -20.41 -5.83 -6.21
N PHE A 284 -20.44 -4.97 -5.19
CA PHE A 284 -20.53 -5.41 -3.79
C PHE A 284 -21.85 -6.12 -3.52
N ASP A 285 -22.96 -5.57 -4.00
CA ASP A 285 -24.28 -6.20 -3.87
C ASP A 285 -24.32 -7.57 -4.57
N ASP A 286 -23.70 -7.68 -5.75
CA ASP A 286 -23.57 -8.94 -6.47
C ASP A 286 -22.72 -9.98 -5.70
N ALA A 287 -21.61 -9.56 -5.09
CA ALA A 287 -20.77 -10.43 -4.28
C ALA A 287 -21.51 -10.94 -3.02
N VAL A 288 -22.32 -10.09 -2.38
CA VAL A 288 -23.19 -10.50 -1.26
C VAL A 288 -24.23 -11.53 -1.72
N LEU A 289 -24.79 -11.36 -2.91
CA LEU A 289 -25.74 -12.30 -3.48
C LEU A 289 -25.09 -13.66 -3.80
N GLU A 290 -23.86 -13.66 -4.31
CA GLU A 290 -23.08 -14.89 -4.53
C GLU A 290 -22.75 -15.61 -3.21
N LEU A 291 -22.36 -14.85 -2.17
CA LEU A 291 -22.11 -15.38 -0.84
C LEU A 291 -23.34 -16.12 -0.29
N ASN A 292 -24.52 -15.51 -0.39
CA ASN A 292 -25.76 -16.12 0.09
C ASN A 292 -26.08 -17.42 -0.65
N LYS A 293 -25.90 -17.44 -1.99
CA LYS A 293 -26.06 -18.66 -2.78
C LYS A 293 -25.10 -19.78 -2.35
N LYS A 294 -23.83 -19.43 -2.06
CA LYS A 294 -22.85 -20.41 -1.55
C LYS A 294 -23.26 -20.96 -0.19
N ARG A 295 -23.69 -20.10 0.73
CA ARG A 295 -24.17 -20.52 2.06
C ARG A 295 -25.40 -21.42 1.99
N GLU A 296 -26.32 -21.16 1.07
CA GLU A 296 -27.49 -22.02 0.83
C GLU A 296 -27.10 -23.38 0.25
N ALA A 297 -26.22 -23.40 -0.77
CA ALA A 297 -25.74 -24.65 -1.36
C ALA A 297 -25.02 -25.55 -0.34
N THR A 298 -24.19 -24.97 0.53
CA THR A 298 -23.51 -25.73 1.60
C THR A 298 -24.48 -26.30 2.63
N LYS A 299 -25.55 -25.56 2.98
CA LYS A 299 -26.60 -26.07 3.87
C LYS A 299 -27.39 -27.22 3.25
N GLN A 300 -27.65 -27.16 1.95
CA GLN A 300 -28.38 -28.20 1.24
C GLN A 300 -27.52 -29.48 1.11
N ASN A 301 -26.25 -29.35 0.72
CA ASN A 301 -25.32 -30.47 0.66
C ASN A 301 -25.07 -31.12 2.04
N ALA A 302 -25.09 -30.34 3.13
CA ALA A 302 -24.98 -30.88 4.49
C ALA A 302 -26.26 -31.61 4.96
N SER A 303 -27.43 -31.21 4.46
CA SER A 303 -28.70 -31.90 4.71
C SER A 303 -28.78 -33.22 3.95
N ASP A 304 -28.38 -33.24 2.67
CA ASP A 304 -28.40 -34.43 1.83
C ASP A 304 -27.43 -35.52 2.34
N HIS A 305 -26.30 -35.12 2.95
CA HIS A 305 -25.31 -36.05 3.51
C HIS A 305 -25.78 -36.73 4.80
N LEU A 306 -26.64 -36.07 5.59
CA LEU A 306 -27.24 -36.65 6.79
C LEU A 306 -28.32 -37.70 6.43
N ASP A 307 -29.06 -37.49 5.34
CA ASP A 307 -30.04 -38.46 4.88
C ASP A 307 -29.39 -39.74 4.31
N GLU A 308 -28.19 -39.64 3.69
CA GLU A 308 -27.43 -40.81 3.23
C GLU A 308 -26.78 -41.61 4.37
N GLU A 309 -26.30 -40.97 5.45
CA GLU A 309 -25.77 -41.68 6.63
C GLU A 309 -26.87 -42.38 7.43
N VAL A 310 -28.06 -41.78 7.53
CA VAL A 310 -29.23 -42.42 8.18
C VAL A 310 -29.70 -43.64 7.36
N GLN A 311 -29.73 -43.56 6.02
CA GLN A 311 -30.07 -44.70 5.17
C GLN A 311 -28.99 -45.80 5.18
N SER A 312 -27.71 -45.44 5.27
CA SER A 312 -26.60 -46.40 5.33
C SER A 312 -26.52 -47.12 6.68
N SER A 313 -26.89 -46.44 7.78
CA SER A 313 -26.93 -47.04 9.11
C SER A 313 -28.14 -47.98 9.31
N GLU A 314 -29.30 -47.71 8.70
CA GLU A 314 -30.45 -48.64 8.75
C GLU A 314 -30.21 -49.94 7.95
N LEU A 315 -29.40 -49.92 6.90
CA LEU A 315 -29.05 -51.11 6.11
C LEU A 315 -28.05 -52.06 6.83
N LEU A 316 -27.30 -51.56 7.82
CA LEU A 316 -26.35 -52.35 8.61
C LEU A 316 -26.99 -53.08 9.81
N PHE A 317 -28.19 -52.69 10.23
CA PHE A 317 -28.94 -53.35 11.33
C PHE A 317 -29.96 -54.39 10.85
N ARG A 318 -30.00 -54.72 9.55
CA ARG A 318 -30.95 -55.67 8.94
C ARG A 318 -30.32 -57.00 8.45
N LYS A 319 -29.20 -57.43 9.02
CA LYS A 319 -28.64 -58.78 8.79
C LYS A 319 -28.49 -59.57 10.07
#